data_AF-A0A4Y1RVU0-F1
#
_entry.id   AF-A0A4Y1RVU0-F1
#
_cell.length_a   1.000
_cell.length_b   1.000
_cell.length_c   1.000
_cell.angle_alpha   90.00
_cell.angle_beta   90.00
_cell.angle_gamma   90.00
#
_symmetry.space_group_name_H-M   'P 1'
#
loop_
_entity.id
_entity.type
_entity.pdbx_description
1 polymer ?
#
loop_
_entity_poly.entity_id
_entity_poly.type
_entity_poly.pdbx_seq_one_letter_code
_entity_poly.pdbx_strand_id
1 'polypeptide(L)'
;MGDGESLKRTLKALYHPRNQYAVHLDLEASAEERMDLAKFVKNEPLFTKLGNVRAVVRANLVTYRGPTMVTNTLHAAAILLKEGGDWDWFINLSASDYPLVTQDGKFNGLLIENMILAFLIL
;
A
#
# COMPACT_ATOMS: atom_id res chain seq x y z
N MET A 1 12.90 7.42 13.67
CA MET A 1 11.71 7.69 12.84
C MET A 1 10.85 6.44 12.95
N GLY A 2 9.57 6.59 13.27
CA GLY A 2 8.65 5.44 13.34
C GLY A 2 8.32 4.91 11.96
N ASP A 3 7.91 3.65 11.91
CA ASP A 3 7.57 2.91 10.69
C ASP A 3 6.47 3.61 9.88
N GLY A 4 5.52 4.27 10.56
CA GLY A 4 4.47 5.06 9.91
C GLY A 4 4.99 6.21 9.03
N GLU A 5 6.03 6.92 9.46
CA GLU A 5 6.58 8.05 8.68
C GLU A 5 7.34 7.57 7.43
N SER A 6 8.11 6.49 7.58
CA SER A 6 8.79 5.85 6.44
C SER A 6 7.78 5.41 5.38
N LEU A 7 6.68 4.77 5.81
CA LEU A 7 5.64 4.31 4.91
C LEU A 7 4.97 5.47 4.17
N LYS A 8 4.60 6.56 4.86
CA LYS A 8 4.00 7.74 4.23
C LYS A 8 4.92 8.36 3.18
N ARG A 9 6.22 8.47 3.50
CA ARG A 9 7.23 9.00 2.57
C ARG A 9 7.33 8.13 1.32
N THR A 10 7.45 6.83 1.49
CA THR A 10 7.56 5.87 0.38
C THR A 10 6.29 5.85 -0.48
N LEU A 11 5.11 5.87 0.14
CA LEU A 11 3.84 5.97 -0.59
C LEU A 11 3.78 7.24 -1.45
N LYS A 12 4.18 8.40 -0.90
CA LYS A 12 4.22 9.66 -1.67
C LYS A 12 5.18 9.60 -2.85
N ALA A 13 6.34 8.95 -2.69
CA ALA A 13 7.32 8.78 -3.76
C ALA A 13 6.82 7.84 -4.87
N LEU A 14 6.02 6.82 -4.52
CA LEU A 14 5.47 5.84 -5.46
C LEU A 14 4.13 6.25 -6.08
N TYR A 15 3.48 7.29 -5.56
CA TYR A 15 2.10 7.61 -5.90
C TYR A 15 1.93 7.98 -7.37
N HIS A 16 0.93 7.35 -8.01
CA HIS A 16 0.52 7.64 -9.36
C HIS A 16 -1.02 7.52 -9.46
N PRO A 17 -1.72 8.47 -10.11
CA PRO A 17 -3.19 8.49 -10.20
C PRO A 17 -3.82 7.23 -10.81
N ARG A 18 -3.07 6.50 -11.65
CA ARG A 18 -3.55 5.28 -12.32
C ARG A 18 -3.29 4.00 -11.55
N ASN A 19 -2.65 4.06 -10.38
CA ASN A 19 -2.31 2.88 -9.58
C ASN A 19 -3.25 2.75 -8.39
N GLN A 20 -3.34 1.55 -7.82
CA GLN A 20 -4.03 1.28 -6.56
C GLN A 20 -3.01 0.96 -5.48
N TYR A 21 -3.32 1.39 -4.26
CA TYR A 21 -2.45 1.22 -3.11
C TYR A 21 -3.23 0.65 -1.94
N ALA A 22 -2.68 -0.38 -1.31
CA ALA A 22 -3.08 -0.82 0.02
C ALA A 22 -1.89 -0.65 0.97
N VAL A 23 -2.13 0.01 2.10
CA VAL A 23 -1.09 0.27 3.10
C VAL A 23 -1.47 -0.36 4.43
N HIS A 24 -0.48 -0.96 5.08
CA HIS A 24 -0.63 -1.65 6.34
C HIS A 24 0.60 -1.42 7.22
N LEU A 25 0.35 -1.12 8.50
CA LEU A 25 1.36 -1.21 9.55
C LEU A 25 1.01 -2.41 10.42
N ASP A 26 2.00 -3.21 10.75
CA ASP A 26 1.86 -4.36 11.63
C ASP A 26 1.44 -4.00 13.07
N LEU A 27 1.35 -5.04 13.90
CA LEU A 27 1.00 -4.88 15.32
C LEU A 27 2.20 -4.49 16.19
N GLU A 28 3.43 -4.51 15.66
CA GLU A 28 4.62 -3.98 16.33
C GLU A 28 4.53 -2.45 16.35
N ALA A 29 3.97 -1.84 15.30
CA ALA A 29 3.59 -0.43 15.30
C ALA A 29 2.48 -0.12 16.32
N SER A 30 2.62 1.02 16.99
CA SER A 30 1.68 1.46 18.01
C SER A 30 0.27 1.69 17.44
N ALA A 31 -0.75 1.58 18.30
CA ALA A 31 -2.13 1.89 17.90
C ALA A 31 -2.27 3.36 17.43
N GLU A 32 -1.46 4.26 17.98
CA GLU A 32 -1.39 5.65 17.59
C GLU A 32 -0.86 5.80 16.16
N GLU A 33 0.28 5.17 15.82
CA GLU A 33 0.84 5.19 14.47
C GLU A 33 -0.11 4.59 13.43
N ARG A 34 -0.79 3.49 13.77
CA ARG A 34 -1.80 2.88 12.90
C ARG A 34 -2.99 3.82 12.65
N MET A 35 -3.47 4.48 13.71
CA MET A 35 -4.57 5.43 13.59
C MET A 35 -4.17 6.70 12.85
N ASP A 36 -2.93 7.14 13.02
CA ASP A 36 -2.36 8.27 12.30
C ASP A 36 -2.19 7.97 10.80
N LEU A 37 -1.73 6.77 10.43
CA LEU A 37 -1.71 6.34 9.02
C LEU A 37 -3.13 6.33 8.42
N ALA A 38 -4.12 5.81 9.15
CA ALA A 38 -5.50 5.79 8.70
C ALA A 38 -6.07 7.20 8.48
N LYS A 39 -5.77 8.13 9.39
CA LYS A 39 -6.14 9.56 9.27
C LYS A 39 -5.45 10.20 8.07
N PHE A 40 -4.17 9.95 7.88
CA PHE A 40 -3.40 10.46 6.74
C PHE A 40 -4.05 10.03 5.41
N VAL A 41 -4.34 8.73 5.25
CA VAL A 41 -4.99 8.22 4.03
C VAL A 41 -6.38 8.83 3.80
N LYS A 42 -7.16 9.01 4.87
CA LYS A 42 -8.53 9.57 4.78
C LYS A 42 -8.56 11.07 4.48
N ASN A 43 -7.54 11.81 4.90
CA ASN A 43 -7.52 13.28 4.86
C ASN A 43 -6.67 13.86 3.73
N GLU A 44 -5.81 13.07 3.08
CA GLU A 44 -5.00 13.52 1.95
C GLU A 44 -5.90 13.78 0.72
N PRO A 45 -6.01 15.04 0.23
CA PRO A 45 -7.02 15.42 -0.77
C PRO A 45 -6.95 14.62 -2.07
N LEU A 46 -5.75 14.26 -2.52
CA LEU A 46 -5.56 13.45 -3.73
C LEU A 46 -6.10 12.04 -3.56
N PHE A 47 -5.85 11.42 -2.40
CA PHE A 47 -6.29 10.06 -2.11
C PHE A 47 -7.80 10.02 -1.96
N THR A 48 -8.39 11.00 -1.29
CA THR A 48 -9.85 11.13 -1.15
C THR A 48 -10.52 11.39 -2.50
N LYS A 49 -9.92 12.22 -3.36
CA LYS A 49 -10.47 12.56 -4.68
C LYS A 49 -10.45 11.36 -5.64
N LEU A 50 -9.38 10.58 -5.63
CA LEU A 50 -9.20 9.47 -6.58
C LEU A 50 -9.60 8.11 -6.00
N GLY A 51 -9.73 7.98 -4.68
CA GLY A 51 -10.16 6.74 -4.02
C GLY A 51 -9.21 5.56 -4.19
N ASN A 52 -7.96 5.83 -4.58
CA ASN A 52 -7.02 4.80 -5.04
C ASN A 52 -6.01 4.36 -3.96
N VAL A 53 -6.12 4.87 -2.73
CA VAL A 53 -5.29 4.48 -1.59
C VAL A 53 -6.18 4.01 -0.44
N ARG A 54 -5.90 2.83 0.11
CA ARG A 54 -6.69 2.22 1.20
C ARG A 54 -5.78 1.84 2.36
N ALA A 55 -6.13 2.29 3.57
CA ALA A 55 -5.47 1.85 4.80
C ALA A 55 -6.13 0.58 5.35
N VAL A 56 -5.35 -0.47 5.53
CA VAL A 56 -5.80 -1.74 6.12
C VAL A 56 -5.59 -1.66 7.64
N VAL A 57 -6.59 -1.13 8.35
CA VAL A 57 -6.52 -0.88 9.81
C VAL A 57 -6.93 -2.12 10.65
N ARG A 58 -7.56 -3.10 10.00
CA ARG A 58 -8.24 -4.30 10.53
C ARG A 58 -9.42 -4.05 11.48
N ALA A 59 -10.55 -4.62 11.06
CA ALA A 59 -11.67 -5.00 11.92
C ALA A 59 -11.86 -6.53 11.99
N ASN A 60 -10.97 -7.38 11.44
CA ASN A 60 -11.08 -8.84 11.58
C ASN A 60 -9.71 -9.50 11.70
N LEU A 61 -9.60 -10.38 12.71
CA LEU A 61 -8.45 -11.19 13.13
C LEU A 61 -7.47 -11.57 12.00
N VAL A 62 -6.21 -11.14 12.12
CA VAL A 62 -5.10 -11.99 11.66
C VAL A 62 -4.14 -12.10 12.84
N THR A 63 -4.13 -13.29 13.43
CA THR A 63 -3.29 -13.70 14.56
C THR A 63 -1.87 -13.94 14.07
N TYR A 64 -0.96 -13.03 14.40
CA TYR A 64 0.41 -12.91 13.87
C TYR A 64 1.45 -13.84 14.54
N ARG A 65 1.12 -15.09 14.84
CA ARG A 65 2.12 -16.08 15.31
C ARG A 65 1.92 -17.40 14.58
N GLY A 66 2.36 -17.48 13.33
CA GLY A 66 2.25 -18.65 12.47
C GLY A 66 2.63 -18.35 11.00
N PRO A 67 2.16 -19.12 10.00
CA PRO A 67 2.43 -18.95 8.55
C PRO A 67 1.85 -17.64 7.92
N THR A 68 1.89 -16.54 8.66
CA THR A 68 1.05 -15.34 8.51
C THR A 68 1.49 -14.30 7.49
N MET A 69 2.76 -14.30 7.04
CA MET A 69 3.22 -13.36 6.01
C MET A 69 2.52 -13.60 4.67
N VAL A 70 2.41 -14.86 4.24
CA VAL A 70 1.66 -15.25 3.04
C VAL A 70 0.19 -14.90 3.17
N THR A 71 -0.40 -15.13 4.34
CA THR A 71 -1.82 -14.83 4.59
C THR A 71 -2.11 -13.33 4.50
N ASN A 72 -1.20 -12.46 4.94
CA ASN A 72 -1.38 -11.01 4.84
C ASN A 72 -1.35 -10.54 3.38
N THR A 73 -0.40 -11.06 2.59
CA THR A 73 -0.30 -10.77 1.16
C THR A 73 -1.53 -11.28 0.40
N LEU A 74 -1.99 -12.51 0.69
CA LEU A 74 -3.20 -13.07 0.07
C LEU A 74 -4.47 -12.31 0.48
N HIS A 75 -4.56 -11.86 1.73
CA HIS A 75 -5.69 -11.07 2.20
C HIS A 75 -5.74 -9.69 1.52
N ALA A 76 -4.60 -9.03 1.40
CA ALA A 76 -4.49 -7.79 0.64
C ALA A 76 -4.90 -8.01 -0.83
N ALA A 77 -4.34 -9.03 -1.48
CA ALA A 77 -4.73 -9.39 -2.85
C ALA A 77 -6.23 -9.64 -2.99
N ALA A 78 -6.87 -10.31 -2.03
CA ALA A 78 -8.32 -10.56 -2.05
C ALA A 78 -9.17 -9.29 -1.90
N ILE A 79 -8.80 -8.37 -0.99
CA ILE A 79 -9.46 -7.06 -0.87
C ILE A 79 -9.34 -6.30 -2.21
N LEU A 80 -8.16 -6.35 -2.82
CA LEU A 80 -7.85 -5.57 -4.00
C LEU A 80 -8.45 -6.17 -5.29
N LEU A 81 -8.59 -7.49 -5.37
CA LEU A 81 -9.39 -8.16 -6.40
C LEU A 81 -10.88 -7.78 -6.29
N LYS A 82 -11.39 -7.57 -5.08
CA LYS A 82 -12.80 -7.26 -4.85
C LYS A 82 -13.12 -5.77 -5.02
N GLU A 83 -12.23 -4.89 -4.60
CA GLU A 83 -12.51 -3.46 -4.41
C GLU A 83 -11.57 -2.54 -5.19
N GLY A 84 -10.52 -3.08 -5.82
CA GLY A 84 -9.46 -2.33 -6.48
C GLY A 84 -9.70 -1.98 -7.95
N GLY A 85 -10.67 -2.59 -8.63
CA GLY A 85 -10.87 -2.44 -10.08
C GLY A 85 -9.87 -3.26 -10.91
N ASP A 86 -9.69 -2.90 -12.18
CA ASP A 86 -8.86 -3.65 -13.15
C ASP A 86 -7.38 -3.29 -13.06
N TRP A 87 -6.55 -4.18 -12.51
CA TRP A 87 -5.10 -4.04 -12.42
C TRP A 87 -4.39 -5.26 -13.02
N ASP A 88 -3.16 -5.06 -13.47
CA ASP A 88 -2.40 -6.10 -14.18
C ASP A 88 -1.29 -6.72 -13.33
N TRP A 89 -0.75 -5.93 -12.39
CA TRP A 89 0.45 -6.30 -11.64
C TRP A 89 0.26 -6.07 -10.15
N PHE A 90 0.58 -7.09 -9.35
CA PHE A 90 0.70 -6.98 -7.89
C PHE A 90 2.17 -6.88 -7.50
N ILE A 91 2.53 -5.81 -6.78
CA ILE A 91 3.88 -5.56 -6.28
C ILE A 91 3.82 -5.41 -4.77
N ASN A 92 4.50 -6.32 -4.07
CA ASN A 92 4.68 -6.24 -2.63
C ASN A 92 5.93 -5.40 -2.32
N LEU A 93 5.78 -4.37 -1.50
CA LEU A 93 6.83 -3.44 -1.11
C LEU A 93 6.83 -3.28 0.41
N SER A 94 7.97 -2.91 0.96
CA SER A 94 8.12 -2.42 2.32
C SER A 94 8.39 -0.92 2.32
N ALA A 95 8.27 -0.25 3.47
CA ALA A 95 8.67 1.16 3.50
C ALA A 95 10.19 1.39 3.45
N SER A 96 10.98 0.33 3.56
CA SER A 96 12.42 0.35 3.34
C SER A 96 12.76 0.34 1.85
N ASP A 97 11.83 -0.05 0.98
CA ASP A 97 11.97 0.05 -0.47
C ASP A 97 11.78 1.49 -0.94
N TYR A 98 12.47 1.87 -2.02
CA TYR A 98 12.37 3.20 -2.61
C TYR A 98 12.49 3.15 -4.13
N PRO A 99 11.64 3.90 -4.88
CA PRO A 99 11.72 3.89 -6.33
C PRO A 99 13.03 4.51 -6.82
N LEU A 100 13.75 3.78 -7.68
CA LEU A 100 14.93 4.27 -8.38
C LEU A 100 14.60 4.96 -9.71
N VAL A 101 13.38 4.75 -10.20
CA VAL A 101 12.86 5.32 -11.45
C VAL A 101 11.49 5.95 -11.20
N THR A 102 11.18 7.02 -11.92
CA THR A 102 9.86 7.65 -11.87
C THR A 102 8.82 6.80 -12.60
N GLN A 103 7.56 6.87 -12.18
CA GLN A 103 6.46 6.13 -12.81
C GLN A 103 6.24 6.54 -14.28
N ASP A 104 6.55 7.78 -14.64
CA ASP A 104 6.47 8.30 -16.01
C ASP A 104 7.69 7.95 -16.87
N GLY A 105 8.68 7.25 -16.30
CA GLY A 105 9.90 6.83 -17.00
C GLY A 105 9.60 5.71 -17.99
N LYS A 106 9.72 6.00 -19.29
CA LYS A 106 9.66 4.99 -20.37
C LYS A 106 10.83 4.02 -20.28
N PHE A 107 10.75 3.02 -19.40
CA PHE A 107 11.65 1.89 -19.41
C PHE A 107 11.09 0.84 -20.38
N ASN A 108 11.72 0.70 -21.55
CA ASN A 108 11.31 -0.18 -22.66
C ASN A 108 11.25 -1.70 -22.33
N GLY A 109 11.37 -2.10 -21.06
CA GLY A 109 11.23 -3.49 -20.59
C GLY A 109 10.16 -3.71 -19.52
N LEU A 110 9.60 -2.64 -18.96
CA LEU A 110 8.47 -2.68 -18.02
C LEU A 110 7.51 -1.58 -18.43
N LEU A 111 6.88 -1.74 -19.61
CA LEU A 111 5.76 -0.91 -19.98
C LEU A 111 4.61 -1.28 -19.04
N ILE A 112 4.50 -0.53 -17.96
CA ILE A 112 3.36 -0.58 -17.05
C ILE A 112 2.23 0.13 -17.79
N GLU A 113 1.64 -0.55 -18.76
CA GLU A 113 0.55 0.02 -19.57
C GLU A 113 -0.74 0.16 -18.75
N ASN A 114 -0.85 -0.57 -17.63
CA ASN A 114 -2.06 -0.68 -16.80
C ASN A 114 -1.78 -0.57 -15.29
N MET A 115 -2.84 -0.30 -14.53
CA MET A 115 -2.87 -0.01 -13.10
C MET A 115 -2.04 -1.01 -12.27
N ILE A 116 -1.03 -0.50 -11.53
CA ILE A 116 -0.26 -1.29 -10.56
C ILE A 116 -0.95 -1.31 -9.22
N LEU A 117 -0.90 -2.47 -8.58
CA LEU A 117 -1.26 -2.64 -7.20
C LEU A 117 -0.01 -2.72 -6.31
N ALA A 118 0.23 -1.70 -5.49
CA ALA A 118 1.32 -1.71 -4.52
C ALA A 118 0.79 -1.99 -3.11
N PHE A 119 1.30 -3.05 -2.48
CA PHE A 119 1.03 -3.34 -1.07
C PHE A 119 2.25 -2.95 -0.25
N LEU A 120 2.12 -1.98 0.65
CA LEU A 120 3.20 -1.58 1.56
C LEU A 120 3.00 -2.25 2.92
N ILE A 121 3.95 -3.11 3.31
CA ILE A 121 4.01 -3.75 4.63
C ILE A 121 5.24 -3.22 5.37
N LEU A 122 5.02 -2.69 6.57
CA LEU A 122 6.00 -2.77 7.65
C LEU A 122 5.41 -3.71 8.69
#